data_AF-A0A4Y5MXE1-F1
#
_entry.id   AF-A0A4Y5MXE1-F1
#
_cell.length_a   1.000
_cell.length_b   1.000
_cell.length_c   1.000
_cell.angle_alpha   90.00
_cell.angle_beta   90.00
_cell.angle_gamma   90.00
#
_symmetry.space_group_name_H-M   'P 1'
#
loop_
_entity.id
_entity.type
_entity.pdbx_description
1 polymer ?
#
loop_
_entity_poly.entity_id
_entity_poly.type
_entity_poly.pdbx_seq_one_letter_code
_entity_poly.pdbx_strand_id
1 'polypeptide(L)' 'MFKFISLICLDSVLYSSSFFFSKLPEAYSFLNPIINFMPVIPVLFFLFAFVWQAVVSFR' A
#
# COMPACT_ATOMS: atom_id res chain seq x y z
N MET A 1 19.15 -4.49 -2.23
CA MET A 1 17.89 -4.56 -1.44
C MET A 1 17.36 -3.17 -1.09
N PHE A 2 18.12 -2.32 -0.38
CA PHE A 2 17.70 -0.95 -0.01
C PHE A 2 17.28 -0.05 -1.19
N LYS A 3 17.97 -0.15 -2.34
CA LYS A 3 17.61 0.60 -3.56
C LYS A 3 16.24 0.21 -4.13
N PHE A 4 15.86 -1.07 -4.08
CA PHE A 4 14.57 -1.55 -4.59
C PHE A 4 13.40 -1.12 -3.70
N ILE A 5 13.59 -1.17 -2.38
CA ILE A 5 12.60 -0.70 -1.41
C ILE A 5 12.40 0.82 -1.55
N SER A 6 13.49 1.58 -1.71
CA SER A 6 13.42 3.03 -1.92
C SER A 6 12.70 3.42 -3.22
N LEU A 7 12.96 2.70 -4.32
CA LEU A 7 12.29 2.96 -5.61
C LEU A 7 10.78 2.66 -5.53
N ILE A 8 10.38 1.51 -5.00
CA ILE A 8 8.96 1.13 -4.89
C ILE A 8 8.20 2.06 -3.94
N CYS A 9 8.79 2.42 -2.79
CA CYS A 9 8.12 3.23 -1.78
C CYS A 9 7.98 4.69 -2.22
N LEU A 10 8.98 5.24 -2.92
CA LEU A 10 8.96 6.64 -3.36
C LEU A 10 8.11 6.82 -4.63
N ASP A 11 8.12 5.89 -5.58
CA ASP A 11 7.20 5.89 -6.73
C ASP A 11 5.74 5.69 -6.31
N SER A 12 5.45 4.76 -5.40
CA SER A 12 4.07 4.52 -4.95
C SER A 12 3.51 5.67 -4.10
N VAL A 13 4.34 6.34 -3.29
CA VAL A 13 3.93 7.53 -2.53
C VAL A 13 3.76 8.75 -3.44
N LEU A 14 4.63 8.95 -4.45
CA LEU A 14 4.48 10.03 -5.43
C LEU A 14 3.36 9.79 -6.46
N TYR A 15 3.02 8.53 -6.76
CA TYR A 15 1.83 8.20 -7.56
C TYR A 15 0.54 8.27 -6.72
N SER A 16 0.64 8.08 -5.41
CA SER A 16 -0.47 8.28 -4.47
C SER A 16 -0.84 9.76 -4.30
N SER A 17 0.10 10.69 -4.36
CA SER A 17 -0.24 12.12 -4.34
C SER A 17 -0.99 12.59 -5.59
N SER A 18 -0.96 11.81 -6.68
CA SER A 18 -1.82 11.96 -7.86
C SER A 18 -3.00 10.97 -7.86
N PHE A 19 -3.53 10.61 -6.68
CA PHE A 19 -4.81 9.90 -6.51
C PHE A 19 -5.94 10.70 -7.16
N PHE A 20 -6.11 10.54 -8.47
CA PHE A 20 -7.36 10.83 -9.14
C PHE A 20 -8.41 9.87 -8.56
N PHE A 21 -9.15 10.35 -7.56
CA PHE A 21 -10.40 9.72 -7.12
C PHE A 21 -11.44 9.91 -8.23
N SER A 22 -11.28 9.16 -9.32
CA SER A 22 -12.39 8.97 -10.24
C SER A 22 -13.43 8.11 -9.55
N LYS A 23 -14.72 8.43 -9.75
CA LYS A 23 -15.79 7.54 -9.31
C LYS A 23 -15.62 6.20 -10.02
N LEU A 24 -15.74 5.12 -9.26
CA LEU A 24 -15.85 3.81 -9.86
C LEU A 24 -17.07 3.75 -10.81
N PRO A 25 -17.01 2.91 -11.86
CA PRO A 25 -18.19 2.60 -12.64
C PRO A 25 -19.32 2.10 -11.71
N GLU A 26 -20.57 2.41 -12.05
CA GLU A 26 -21.73 2.20 -11.17
C GLU A 26 -21.86 0.74 -10.68
N ALA A 27 -21.53 -0.23 -11.53
CA ALA A 27 -21.51 -1.67 -11.21
C ALA A 27 -20.54 -2.05 -10.07
N TYR A 28 -19.51 -1.23 -9.82
CA TYR A 28 -18.48 -1.47 -8.80
C TYR A 28 -18.57 -0.49 -7.63
N SER A 29 -19.60 0.36 -7.60
CA SER A 29 -19.79 1.35 -6.53
C SER A 29 -19.84 0.74 -5.12
N PHE A 30 -20.28 -0.52 -5.00
CA PHE A 30 -20.28 -1.25 -3.73
C PHE A 30 -18.87 -1.52 -3.17
N LEU A 31 -17.83 -1.48 -4.02
CA LEU A 31 -16.42 -1.66 -3.63
C LEU A 31 -15.74 -0.36 -3.19
N ASN A 32 -16.42 0.79 -3.32
CA ASN A 32 -15.90 2.08 -2.87
C ASN A 32 -15.30 2.04 -1.45
N PRO A 33 -15.93 1.41 -0.44
CA PRO A 33 -15.35 1.32 0.89
C PRO A 33 -13.99 0.62 0.90
N ILE A 34 -13.81 -0.46 0.13
CA ILE A 34 -12.56 -1.23 0.06
C ILE A 34 -11.45 -0.41 -0.62
N ILE A 35 -11.80 0.24 -1.73
CA ILE A 35 -10.84 1.01 -2.54
C ILE A 35 -10.32 2.22 -1.78
N ASN A 36 -11.16 2.81 -0.93
CA ASN A 36 -10.73 3.88 -0.03
C ASN A 36 -9.62 3.45 0.95
N PHE A 37 -9.50 2.16 1.25
CA PHE A 37 -8.43 1.61 2.11
C PHE A 37 -7.21 1.11 1.31
N MET A 38 -7.32 0.86 0.00
CA MET A 38 -6.19 0.40 -0.82
C MET A 38 -4.90 1.26 -0.71
N PRO A 39 -4.95 2.60 -0.57
CA PRO A 39 -3.75 3.41 -0.41
C PRO A 39 -2.91 3.06 0.83
N VAL A 40 -3.48 2.40 1.85
CA VAL A 40 -2.79 2.04 3.09
C VAL A 40 -1.95 0.77 2.96
N ILE A 41 -2.16 -0.04 1.92
CA ILE A 41 -1.51 -1.35 1.71
C ILE A 41 0.03 -1.27 1.80
N PRO A 42 0.74 -0.28 1.22
CA PRO A 42 2.19 -0.17 1.35
C PRO A 42 2.67 -0.07 2.82
N VAL A 43 1.92 0.64 3.66
CA VAL A 43 2.22 0.76 5.10
C VAL A 43 2.03 -0.59 5.81
N LEU A 44 0.98 -1.34 5.44
CA LEU A 44 0.75 -2.67 6.00
C LEU A 44 1.89 -3.64 5.66
N PHE A 45 2.44 -3.59 4.45
CA PHE A 45 3.61 -4.41 4.07
C PHE A 45 4.88 -4.00 4.82
N PHE A 46 5.08 -2.71 5.06
CA PHE A 46 6.18 -2.24 5.91
C PHE A 46 6.06 -2.80 7.33
N LEU A 47 4.86 -2.73 7.94
CA LEU A 47 4.61 -3.31 9.26
C LEU A 47 4.74 -4.84 9.26
N PHE A 48 4.28 -5.49 8.20
CA PHE A 48 4.42 -6.93 8.03
C PHE A 48 5.88 -7.40 8.07
N ALA A 49 6.84 -6.59 7.59
CA ALA A 49 8.26 -6.92 7.72
C ALA A 49 8.70 -7.06 9.18
N PHE A 50 8.19 -6.23 10.09
CA PHE A 50 8.48 -6.35 11.53
C PHE A 50 7.76 -7.53 12.17
N VAL A 51 6.51 -7.79 11.78
CA VAL A 51 5.78 -9.00 12.22
C VAL A 51 6.54 -10.25 11.80
N TRP A 52 6.99 -10.30 10.54
CA TRP A 52 7.78 -11.39 10.01
C TRP A 52 9.09 -11.58 10.79
N GLN A 53 9.83 -10.48 11.01
CA GLN A 53 11.06 -10.53 11.80
C GLN A 53 10.81 -10.98 13.25
N ALA A 54 9.71 -10.54 13.87
CA ALA A 54 9.33 -11.00 15.21
C ALA A 54 9.05 -12.51 15.27
N VAL A 55 8.40 -13.07 14.24
CA VAL A 55 8.12 -14.52 14.14
C VAL A 55 9.42 -15.34 14.11
N VAL A 56 10.47 -14.83 13.45
CA VAL A 56 11.79 -15.49 13.42
C VAL A 56 12.74 -15.01 14.52
N SER A 57 12.21 -14.35 15.56
CA SER A 57 12.95 -13.86 16.74
C SER A 57 14.03 -12.82 16.42
N PHE A 58 13.85 -12.02 15.37
CA PHE A 58 14.81 -11.00 14.92
C PHE A 58 16.23 -11.56 14.73
N ARG A 59 16.33 -12.78 14.19
CA ARG A 59 17.60 -13.38 13.76
C ARG A 59 18.08 -12.84 12.42
#